data_AF-A0A430GSS3-F1
#
_entry.id   AF-A0A430GSS3-F1
#
_cell.length_a   1.000
_cell.length_b   1.000
_cell.length_c   1.000
_cell.angle_alpha   90.00
_cell.angle_beta   90.00
_cell.angle_gamma   90.00
#
_symmetry.space_group_name_H-M   'P 1'
#
loop_
_entity.id
_entity.type
_entity.pdbx_description
1 polymer ?
#
loop_
_entity_poly.entity_id
_entity_poly.type
_entity_poly.pdbx_seq_one_letter_code
_entity_poly.pdbx_strand_id
1 'polypeptide(L)'
;MAHHRCRRVRGLDARAAAVIRIDAVWLATEPLDMRAGTDTALARVVQVFGSAKPHHAYLFANRRANRMKVLVHDGIGVWLCARRLHQGRFLWANTALGAQMALSREQLDALVLGLPWQRLGDGGAITMA
;
A
#
# COMPACT_ATOMS: atom_id res chain seq x y z
N MET A 1 -26.46 -24.74 -27.87
CA MET A 1 -26.16 -23.64 -26.92
C MET A 1 -25.82 -24.24 -25.58
N ALA A 2 -24.56 -24.16 -25.16
CA ALA A 2 -24.07 -24.18 -23.77
C ALA A 2 -22.53 -24.21 -23.82
N HIS A 3 -21.92 -23.05 -24.05
CA HIS A 3 -20.47 -22.89 -23.93
C HIS A 3 -20.14 -22.69 -22.46
N HIS A 4 -19.75 -23.75 -21.75
CA HIS A 4 -19.09 -23.61 -20.45
C HIS A 4 -17.58 -23.72 -20.62
N ARG A 5 -16.95 -22.59 -20.30
CA ARG A 5 -15.58 -22.21 -20.58
C ARG A 5 -14.54 -23.15 -20.00
N CYS A 6 -13.52 -23.38 -20.84
CA CYS A 6 -12.15 -23.79 -20.56
C CYS A 6 -11.68 -23.52 -19.12
N ARG A 7 -11.50 -24.59 -18.34
CA ARG A 7 -10.80 -24.59 -17.05
C ARG A 7 -9.31 -24.89 -17.32
N ARG A 8 -8.48 -23.85 -17.34
CA ARG A 8 -7.02 -23.97 -17.22
C ARG A 8 -6.48 -22.85 -16.34
N VAL A 9 -6.44 -23.12 -15.04
CA VAL A 9 -5.55 -22.39 -14.14
C VAL A 9 -4.18 -23.04 -14.30
N ARG A 10 -3.39 -22.54 -15.26
CA ARG A 10 -1.98 -22.90 -15.42
C ARG A 10 -1.16 -21.93 -14.57
N GLY A 11 -0.25 -22.47 -13.77
CA GLY A 11 0.86 -21.73 -13.20
C GLY A 11 0.76 -21.53 -11.70
N LEU A 12 1.05 -22.59 -10.94
CA LEU A 12 1.56 -22.46 -9.58
C LEU A 12 2.87 -21.68 -9.65
N ASP A 13 2.85 -20.42 -9.21
CA ASP A 13 3.98 -19.86 -8.46
C ASP A 13 3.59 -19.80 -6.96
N ALA A 14 2.92 -20.86 -6.52
CA ALA A 14 2.22 -20.95 -5.23
C ALA A 14 3.13 -21.39 -4.06
N ARG A 15 4.39 -20.96 -4.04
CA ARG A 15 5.34 -21.32 -2.97
C ARG A 15 5.97 -20.15 -2.21
N ALA A 16 5.49 -18.93 -2.41
CA ALA A 16 5.50 -17.94 -1.34
C ALA A 16 4.06 -17.81 -0.83
N ALA A 17 3.71 -18.54 0.21
CA ALA A 17 2.53 -18.16 1.00
C ALA A 17 2.76 -16.71 1.41
N ALA A 18 1.93 -15.78 0.94
CA ALA A 18 2.00 -14.40 1.39
C ALA A 18 1.78 -14.43 2.91
N VAL A 19 2.81 -14.08 3.68
CA VAL A 19 2.79 -14.16 5.15
C VAL A 19 1.65 -13.32 5.73
N ILE A 20 1.27 -12.23 5.06
CA ILE A 20 0.15 -11.36 5.44
C ILE A 20 -0.68 -11.06 4.18
N ARG A 21 -1.99 -11.32 4.22
CA ARG A 21 -2.93 -10.98 3.14
C ARG A 21 -3.20 -9.48 3.11
N ILE A 22 -3.09 -8.88 1.92
CA ILE A 22 -3.40 -7.47 1.67
C ILE A 22 -4.29 -7.38 0.43
N ASP A 23 -5.54 -6.97 0.61
CA ASP A 23 -6.54 -6.80 -0.45
C ASP A 23 -6.59 -5.36 -0.96
N ALA A 24 -6.24 -4.38 -0.13
CA ALA A 24 -6.23 -2.97 -0.50
C ALA A 24 -5.15 -2.18 0.23
N VAL A 25 -4.64 -1.15 -0.44
CA VAL A 25 -3.51 -0.36 0.01
C VAL A 25 -3.89 1.12 -0.02
N TRP A 26 -3.64 1.80 1.08
CA TRP A 26 -3.96 3.21 1.26
C TRP A 26 -2.74 3.97 1.74
N LEU A 27 -2.54 5.16 1.20
CA LEU A 27 -1.42 6.03 1.53
C LEU A 27 -1.95 7.35 2.09
N ALA A 28 -1.43 7.77 3.25
CA ALA A 28 -1.67 9.10 3.82
C ALA A 28 -0.66 10.10 3.26
N THR A 29 -1.10 11.30 2.90
CA THR A 29 -0.21 12.34 2.35
C THR A 29 0.49 13.13 3.46
N GLU A 30 -0.12 13.25 4.63
CA GLU A 30 0.48 13.88 5.80
C GLU A 30 1.46 12.95 6.55
N PRO A 31 2.56 13.49 7.10
CA PRO A 31 3.59 12.68 7.73
C PRO A 31 3.16 12.11 9.08
N LEU A 32 3.71 10.95 9.43
CA LEU A 32 3.62 10.34 10.76
C LEU A 32 4.94 10.52 11.53
N ASP A 33 4.86 10.75 12.84
CA ASP A 33 6.04 10.63 13.71
C ASP A 33 6.49 9.17 13.77
N MET A 34 7.76 8.92 13.45
CA MET A 34 8.32 7.56 13.43
C MET A 34 8.45 6.95 14.83
N ARG A 35 8.26 7.73 15.90
CA ARG A 35 8.13 7.24 17.28
C ARG A 35 6.77 6.60 17.57
N ALA A 36 5.75 6.85 16.75
CA ALA A 36 4.39 6.33 16.95
C ALA A 36 4.37 4.79 16.98
N GLY A 37 3.98 4.18 18.10
CA GLY A 37 3.79 2.74 18.21
C GLY A 37 2.53 2.26 17.47
N THR A 38 2.17 0.99 17.65
CA THR A 38 1.00 0.37 17.01
C THR A 38 -0.28 1.14 17.28
N ASP A 39 -0.57 1.47 18.55
CA ASP A 39 -1.82 2.15 18.92
C ASP A 39 -1.90 3.57 18.37
N THR A 40 -0.80 4.32 18.43
CA THR A 40 -0.74 5.68 17.86
C THR A 40 -0.89 5.65 16.34
N ALA A 41 -0.28 4.66 15.66
CA ALA A 41 -0.45 4.48 14.22
C ALA A 41 -1.89 4.08 13.88
N LEU A 42 -2.52 3.21 14.67
CA LEU A 42 -3.92 2.81 14.50
C LEU A 42 -4.87 3.99 14.70
N ALA A 43 -4.66 4.81 15.74
CA ALA A 43 -5.43 6.04 15.94
C ALA A 43 -5.29 6.99 14.74
N ARG A 44 -4.08 7.10 14.18
CA ARG A 44 -3.86 7.88 12.95
C ARG A 44 -4.59 7.28 11.75
N VAL A 45 -4.66 5.95 11.64
CA VAL A 45 -5.44 5.29 10.59
C VAL A 45 -6.92 5.65 10.71
N VAL A 46 -7.50 5.58 11.91
CA VAL A 46 -8.90 5.97 12.13
C VAL A 46 -9.13 7.44 11.81
N GLN A 47 -8.21 8.33 12.21
CA GLN A 47 -8.33 9.76 11.94
C GLN A 47 -8.32 10.08 10.44
N VAL A 48 -7.46 9.43 9.65
CA VAL A 48 -7.27 9.74 8.22
C VAL A 48 -8.26 8.98 7.34
N PHE A 49 -8.40 7.67 7.59
CA PHE A 49 -9.14 6.73 6.73
C PHE A 49 -10.52 6.33 7.28
N GLY A 50 -10.90 6.83 8.47
CA GLY A 50 -12.17 6.54 9.15
C GLY A 50 -12.22 5.19 9.86
N SER A 51 -11.51 4.17 9.37
CA SER A 51 -11.42 2.85 10.01
C SER A 51 -10.22 2.05 9.50
N ALA A 52 -9.73 1.12 10.33
CA ALA A 52 -8.83 0.05 9.89
C ALA A 52 -9.68 -1.17 9.48
N LYS A 53 -9.64 -1.54 8.21
CA LYS A 53 -10.45 -2.64 7.65
C LYS A 53 -9.61 -3.92 7.51
N PRO A 54 -10.20 -5.11 7.70
CA PRO A 54 -9.53 -6.39 7.46
C PRO A 54 -8.82 -6.47 6.11
N HIS A 55 -7.60 -6.99 6.12
CA HIS A 55 -6.71 -7.14 4.97
C HIS A 55 -6.34 -5.82 4.27
N HIS A 56 -6.38 -4.68 4.96
CA HIS A 56 -5.94 -3.40 4.41
C HIS A 56 -4.57 -3.00 4.96
N ALA A 57 -3.75 -2.41 4.10
CA ALA A 57 -2.47 -1.79 4.46
C ALA A 57 -2.56 -0.26 4.38
N TYR A 58 -2.09 0.42 5.43
CA TYR A 58 -2.11 1.88 5.56
C TYR A 58 -0.68 2.40 5.71
N LEU A 59 -0.26 3.20 4.74
CA LEU A 59 1.10 3.68 4.58
C LEU A 59 1.24 5.12 5.04
N PHE A 60 2.30 5.36 5.81
CA PHE A 60 2.70 6.69 6.25
C PHE A 60 4.20 6.88 6.03
N ALA A 61 4.60 8.06 5.60
CA ALA A 61 6.00 8.46 5.59
C ALA A 61 6.30 9.42 6.75
N ASN A 62 7.58 9.56 7.09
CA ASN A 62 8.02 10.69 7.90
C ASN A 62 8.14 11.95 7.03
N ARG A 63 8.27 13.13 7.67
CA ARG A 63 8.40 14.41 6.96
C ARG A 63 9.58 14.47 5.96
N ARG A 64 10.64 13.69 6.19
CA ARG A 64 11.80 13.60 5.28
C ARG A 64 11.63 12.55 4.18
N ALA A 65 10.53 11.79 4.19
CA ALA A 65 10.25 10.67 3.30
C ALA A 65 11.40 9.64 3.18
N ASN A 66 12.21 9.45 4.23
CA ASN A 66 13.28 8.43 4.23
C ASN A 66 12.94 7.22 5.10
N ARG A 67 11.80 7.25 5.78
CA ARG A 67 11.23 6.14 6.54
C ARG A 67 9.74 6.10 6.28
N MET A 68 9.20 4.89 6.22
CA MET A 68 7.77 4.64 6.17
C MET A 68 7.35 3.65 7.25
N LYS A 69 6.12 3.79 7.71
CA LYS A 69 5.41 2.77 8.48
C LYS A 69 4.23 2.27 7.67
N VAL A 70 3.95 0.97 7.80
CA VAL A 70 2.79 0.31 7.21
C VAL A 70 2.04 -0.39 8.33
N LEU A 71 0.83 0.07 8.61
CA LEU A 71 -0.09 -0.64 9.49
C LEU A 71 -0.94 -1.58 8.64
N VAL A 72 -0.97 -2.87 8.97
CA VAL A 72 -1.78 -3.86 8.27
C VAL A 72 -2.75 -4.48 9.27
N HIS A 73 -4.05 -4.44 8.98
CA HIS A 73 -5.01 -5.26 9.70
C HIS A 73 -5.10 -6.61 8.98
N ASP A 74 -4.74 -7.72 9.62
CA ASP A 74 -4.65 -9.02 8.95
C ASP A 74 -5.97 -9.83 8.95
N GLY A 75 -6.97 -9.33 9.66
CA GLY A 75 -8.30 -9.93 9.82
C GLY A 75 -8.60 -10.30 11.27
N ILE A 76 -7.56 -10.47 12.09
CA ILE A 76 -7.65 -10.85 13.50
C ILE A 76 -6.96 -9.79 14.38
N GLY A 77 -5.83 -9.25 13.93
CA GLY A 77 -5.06 -8.24 14.63
C GLY A 77 -4.39 -7.26 13.67
N VAL A 78 -3.41 -6.53 14.21
CA VAL A 78 -2.67 -5.50 13.48
C VAL A 78 -1.16 -5.76 13.52
N TRP A 79 -0.52 -5.54 12.38
CA TRP A 79 0.92 -5.53 12.21
C TRP A 79 1.38 -4.10 11.97
N LEU A 80 2.51 -3.72 12.54
CA LEU A 80 3.18 -2.45 12.22
C LEU A 80 4.58 -2.72 11.68
N CYS A 81 4.72 -2.57 10.36
CA CYS A 81 5.99 -2.70 9.68
C CYS A 81 6.68 -1.35 9.58
N ALA A 82 7.98 -1.30 9.82
CA ALA A 82 8.81 -0.11 9.57
C ALA A 82 9.80 -0.40 8.44
N ARG A 83 9.93 0.53 7.51
CA ARG A 83 10.90 0.42 6.41
C ARG A 83 11.70 1.72 6.29
N ARG A 84 13.00 1.55 6.06
CA ARG A 84 13.95 2.63 5.79
C ARG A 84 14.78 2.25 4.57
N LEU A 85 14.99 3.19 3.66
CA LEU A 85 15.95 3.01 2.57
C LEU A 85 17.37 3.22 3.11
N HIS A 86 18.32 2.39 2.65
CA HIS A 86 19.73 2.58 2.97
C HIS A 86 20.23 3.95 2.48
N GLN A 87 19.79 4.36 1.30
CA GLN A 87 20.09 5.67 0.69
C GLN A 87 18.83 6.23 0.02
N GLY A 88 18.76 7.56 -0.09
CA GLY A 88 17.66 8.25 -0.77
C GLY A 88 16.39 8.43 0.07
N ARG A 89 15.28 8.69 -0.64
CA ARG A 89 13.97 9.02 -0.10
C ARG A 89 12.89 8.36 -0.97
N PHE A 90 11.79 7.96 -0.35
CA PHE A 90 10.57 7.60 -1.05
C PHE A 90 10.01 8.83 -1.77
N LEU A 91 9.56 8.63 -3.01
CA LEU A 91 8.72 9.62 -3.66
C LEU A 91 7.33 9.51 -3.06
N TRP A 92 6.94 10.50 -2.26
CA TRP A 92 5.67 10.47 -1.53
C TRP A 92 4.62 11.34 -2.22
N ALA A 93 3.34 11.01 -2.04
CA ALA A 93 2.24 11.87 -2.50
C ALA A 93 2.23 13.17 -1.68
N ASN A 94 1.92 14.28 -2.34
CA ASN A 94 1.75 15.58 -1.66
C ASN A 94 0.30 15.77 -1.21
N THR A 95 0.07 16.77 -0.36
CA THR A 95 -1.27 17.11 0.15
C THR A 95 -2.21 17.71 -0.90
N ALA A 96 -1.70 18.18 -2.04
CA ALA A 96 -2.54 18.68 -3.13
C ALA A 96 -3.36 17.56 -3.80
N LEU A 97 -2.98 16.30 -3.63
CA LEU A 97 -3.74 15.13 -4.07
C LEU A 97 -4.82 14.68 -3.06
N GLY A 98 -5.01 15.43 -1.97
CA GLY A 98 -5.92 15.09 -0.87
C GLY A 98 -5.20 14.54 0.35
N ALA A 99 -5.94 14.21 1.41
CA ALA A 99 -5.38 13.69 2.66
C ALA A 99 -4.92 12.21 2.55
N GLN A 100 -5.49 11.48 1.61
CA GLN A 100 -5.24 10.06 1.40
C GLN A 100 -5.49 9.64 -0.05
N MET A 101 -4.92 8.51 -0.47
CA MET A 101 -5.21 7.89 -1.76
C MET A 101 -5.04 6.37 -1.73
N ALA A 102 -5.76 5.68 -2.60
CA ALA A 102 -5.55 4.25 -2.84
C ALA A 102 -4.33 4.02 -3.73
N LEU A 103 -3.63 2.90 -3.51
CA LEU A 103 -2.55 2.43 -4.36
C LEU A 103 -2.89 1.09 -5.00
N SER A 104 -2.47 0.89 -6.25
CA SER A 104 -2.45 -0.44 -6.86
C SER A 104 -1.33 -1.30 -6.26
N ARG A 105 -1.36 -2.62 -6.53
CA ARG A 105 -0.31 -3.54 -6.10
C ARG A 105 1.05 -3.15 -6.70
N GLU A 106 1.07 -2.81 -7.98
CA GLU A 106 2.24 -2.38 -8.74
C GLU A 106 2.82 -1.08 -8.18
N GLN A 107 1.95 -0.12 -7.83
CA GLN A 107 2.37 1.12 -7.17
C GLN A 107 3.00 0.84 -5.80
N LEU A 108 2.42 -0.05 -5.00
CA LEU A 108 3.00 -0.47 -3.72
C LEU A 108 4.36 -1.15 -3.91
N ASP A 109 4.50 -2.07 -4.89
CA ASP A 109 5.76 -2.76 -5.17
C ASP A 109 6.88 -1.77 -5.51
N ALA A 110 6.61 -0.83 -6.42
CA ALA A 110 7.57 0.22 -6.76
C ALA A 110 7.90 1.13 -5.57
N LEU A 111 6.88 1.55 -4.80
CA LEU A 111 7.08 2.41 -3.64
C LEU A 111 7.93 1.73 -2.57
N VAL A 112 7.70 0.44 -2.27
CA VAL A 112 8.54 -0.33 -1.34
C VAL A 112 9.99 -0.33 -1.82
N LEU A 113 10.26 -0.47 -3.11
CA LEU A 113 11.62 -0.40 -3.66
C LEU A 113 12.21 1.02 -3.70
N GLY A 114 11.42 2.05 -3.41
CA GLY A 114 11.83 3.46 -3.51
C GLY A 114 11.78 4.01 -4.94
N LEU A 115 11.10 3.32 -5.86
CA LEU A 115 10.97 3.69 -7.27
C LEU A 115 9.79 4.68 -7.49
N PRO A 116 9.79 5.44 -8.61
CA PRO A 116 8.69 6.33 -8.98
C PRO A 116 7.40 5.55 -9.29
N TRP A 117 6.51 5.47 -8.31
CA TRP A 117 5.27 4.70 -8.41
C TRP A 117 4.12 5.48 -9.05
N GLN A 118 4.16 6.83 -9.03
CA GLN A 118 3.02 7.67 -9.46
C GLN A 118 2.63 7.49 -10.94
N ARG A 119 3.53 6.94 -11.76
CA ARG A 119 3.30 6.67 -13.20
C ARG A 119 2.79 5.26 -13.46
N LEU A 120 2.70 4.41 -12.44
CA LEU A 120 2.25 3.03 -12.57
C LEU A 120 0.73 2.95 -12.37
N GLY A 121 0.13 1.91 -12.94
CA GLY A 121 -1.32 1.66 -12.93
C GLY A 121 -1.98 1.97 -14.28
N ASP A 122 -3.30 1.88 -14.31
CA ASP A 122 -4.09 1.92 -15.56
C ASP A 122 -4.04 3.26 -16.31
N GLY A 123 -3.57 4.33 -15.66
CA GLY A 123 -3.39 5.65 -16.27
C GLY A 123 -2.26 5.75 -17.32
N GLY A 124 -1.48 4.69 -17.50
CA GLY A 124 -0.44 4.60 -18.53
C GLY A 124 -0.92 4.08 -19.89
N ALA A 125 -2.20 3.69 -20.02
CA ALA A 125 -2.73 3.15 -21.27
C ALA A 125 -2.85 4.25 -22.34
N ILE A 126 -2.03 4.15 -23.38
CA ILE A 126 -2.19 4.98 -24.58
C ILE A 126 -3.37 4.38 -25.36
N THR A 127 -4.49 5.10 -25.40
CA THR A 127 -5.67 4.70 -26.16
C THR A 127 -5.73 5.51 -27.45
N MET A 128 -5.92 4.86 -28.60
CA MET A 128 -6.27 5.57 -29.82
C MET A 128 -7.78 5.82 -29.81
N ALA A 129 -8.16 7.09 -29.96
CA ALA A 129 -9.55 7.51 -30.13
C ALA A 129 -10.10 7.08 -31.50
#